data_AF-A0A4R6R5F3-F1
#
_entry.id   AF-A0A4R6R5F3-F1
#
_cell.length_a   1.000
_cell.length_b   1.000
_cell.length_c   1.000
_cell.angle_alpha   90.00
_cell.angle_beta   90.00
_cell.angle_gamma   90.00
#
_symmetry.space_group_name_H-M   'P 1'
#
loop_
_entity.id
_entity.type
_entity.pdbx_description
1 polymer ?
#
loop_
_entity_poly.entity_id
_entity_poly.type
_entity_poly.pdbx_seq_one_letter_code
_entity_poly.pdbx_strand_id
1 'polypeptide(L)'
;MPITFKSQATGDLVMLDKHAEALLQLLGKTAKAAGVLEPADMAHALTVLRAIEDPRDAQAAARAERAAEASAGDEQEDEKEQEDEAPGLTLSFQDEPVSLRQRAAPFIRLIEQAQAEGKPIVWGV
;
A
#
# COMPACT_ATOMS: atom_id res chain seq x y z
N MET A 1 2.05 16.92 12.62
CA MET A 1 1.66 16.10 13.79
C MET A 1 0.97 14.84 13.27
N PRO A 2 1.00 13.68 13.96
CA PRO A 2 0.25 12.53 13.47
C PRO A 2 -1.26 12.82 13.45
N ILE A 3 -1.96 12.27 12.45
CA ILE A 3 -3.40 12.40 12.28
C ILE A 3 -4.04 11.09 12.72
N THR A 4 -5.06 11.18 13.57
CA THR A 4 -5.81 10.02 14.04
C THR A 4 -7.15 9.97 13.33
N PHE A 5 -7.39 8.86 12.64
CA PHE A 5 -8.68 8.50 12.08
C PHE A 5 -9.42 7.61 13.07
N LYS A 6 -10.62 8.03 13.46
CA LYS A 6 -11.48 7.29 14.38
C LYS A 6 -12.72 6.78 13.66
N SER A 7 -13.10 5.55 13.94
CA SER A 7 -14.38 4.97 13.52
C SER A 7 -14.94 4.18 14.67
N GLN A 8 -16.26 4.16 14.83
CA GLN A 8 -16.91 3.28 15.82
C GLN A 8 -16.90 1.81 15.38
N ALA A 9 -16.52 1.51 14.13
CA ALA A 9 -16.44 0.15 13.59
C ALA A 9 -15.10 -0.51 13.89
N THR A 10 -14.07 0.29 14.11
CA THR A 10 -12.68 -0.15 14.15
C THR A 10 -11.96 0.47 15.35
N GLY A 11 -10.71 0.09 15.58
CA GLY A 11 -9.83 0.89 16.41
C GLY A 11 -9.40 2.19 15.72
N ASP A 12 -8.76 3.07 16.48
CA ASP A 12 -8.14 4.29 15.97
C ASP A 12 -6.95 3.96 15.07
N LEU A 13 -6.92 4.57 13.87
CA LEU A 13 -5.78 4.49 12.97
C LEU A 13 -4.99 5.80 13.03
N VAL A 14 -3.76 5.72 13.52
CA VAL A 14 -2.84 6.85 13.57
C VAL A 14 -1.90 6.79 12.36
N MET A 15 -1.86 7.87 11.58
CA MET A 15 -0.97 8.01 10.43
C MET A 15 -0.07 9.24 10.56
N LEU A 16 1.11 9.17 9.93
CA LEU A 16 1.96 10.34 9.77
C LEU A 16 1.26 11.38 8.89
N ASP A 17 1.37 12.64 9.31
CA ASP A 17 0.79 13.83 8.67
C ASP A 17 0.89 13.80 7.13
N LYS A 18 2.12 13.62 6.63
CA LYS A 18 2.46 13.60 5.20
C LYS A 18 1.73 12.50 4.42
N HIS A 19 1.41 11.38 5.06
CA HIS A 19 0.70 10.27 4.41
C HIS A 19 -0.80 10.44 4.50
N ALA A 20 -1.31 10.84 5.67
CA ALA A 20 -2.72 11.18 5.82
C ALA A 20 -3.14 12.27 4.82
N GLU A 21 -2.35 13.34 4.72
CA GLU A 21 -2.59 14.43 3.78
C GLU A 21 -2.56 13.95 2.33
N ALA A 22 -1.57 13.14 1.92
CA ALA A 22 -1.51 12.62 0.56
C ALA A 22 -2.72 11.73 0.19
N LEU A 23 -3.18 10.88 1.11
CA LEU A 23 -4.35 10.03 0.89
C LEU A 23 -5.65 10.83 0.87
N LEU A 24 -5.80 11.83 1.74
CA LEU A 24 -6.98 12.69 1.76
C LEU A 24 -7.03 13.60 0.54
N GLN A 25 -5.90 14.11 0.05
CA GLN A 25 -5.84 14.92 -1.17
C GLN A 25 -6.32 14.17 -2.40
N LEU A 26 -6.04 12.86 -2.50
CA LEU A 26 -6.59 12.01 -3.57
C LEU A 26 -8.12 11.93 -3.52
N LEU A 27 -8.70 12.03 -2.33
CA LEU A 27 -10.14 12.06 -2.10
C LEU A 27 -10.74 13.48 -2.20
N GLY A 28 -9.94 14.49 -2.57
CA GLY A 28 -10.34 15.90 -2.56
C GLY A 28 -10.56 16.48 -1.16
N LYS A 29 -10.07 15.81 -0.11
CA LYS A 29 -10.14 16.23 1.30
C LYS A 29 -8.76 16.67 1.79
N THR A 30 -8.68 17.27 2.98
CA THR A 30 -7.40 17.67 3.60
C THR A 30 -7.32 17.18 5.04
N ALA A 31 -6.12 16.83 5.50
CA ALA A 31 -5.85 16.46 6.88
C ALA A 31 -5.70 17.68 7.80
N LYS A 32 -5.54 18.89 7.23
CA LYS A 32 -5.36 20.13 7.98
C LYS A 32 -6.64 20.64 8.65
N ALA A 33 -7.80 20.18 8.20
CA ALA A 33 -9.09 20.51 8.77
C ALA A 33 -9.76 19.24 9.32
N ALA A 34 -10.55 19.39 10.38
CA ALA A 34 -11.42 18.33 10.85
C ALA A 34 -12.39 17.91 9.75
N GLY A 35 -12.60 16.61 9.60
CA GLY A 35 -13.38 16.08 8.50
C GLY A 35 -13.99 14.72 8.82
N VAL A 36 -14.94 14.34 7.95
CA VAL A 36 -15.65 13.07 8.02
C VAL A 36 -15.67 12.40 6.64
N LEU A 37 -15.57 11.07 6.65
CA LEU A 37 -15.85 10.22 5.51
C LEU A 37 -17.10 9.40 5.83
N GLU A 38 -18.20 9.72 5.14
CA GLU A 38 -19.48 9.06 5.33
C GLU A 38 -19.51 7.71 4.60
N PRO A 39 -20.27 6.71 5.09
CA PRO A 39 -20.37 5.40 4.44
C PRO A 39 -20.76 5.44 2.96
N ALA A 40 -21.55 6.44 2.55
CA ALA A 40 -21.94 6.65 1.16
C ALA A 40 -20.73 6.98 0.25
N ASP A 41 -19.73 7.69 0.77
CA ASP A 41 -18.52 8.08 0.05
C ASP A 41 -17.43 7.00 0.08
N MET A 42 -17.53 6.03 1.00
CA MET A 42 -16.48 5.02 1.23
C MET A 42 -16.23 4.14 0.01
N ALA A 43 -17.29 3.79 -0.75
CA ALA A 43 -17.14 3.01 -1.97
C ALA A 43 -16.26 3.73 -3.00
N HIS A 44 -16.52 5.03 -3.20
CA HIS A 44 -15.70 5.86 -4.09
C HIS A 44 -14.28 6.01 -3.57
N ALA A 45 -14.12 6.22 -2.26
CA ALA A 45 -12.80 6.35 -1.64
C ALA A 45 -11.95 5.09 -1.82
N LEU A 46 -12.53 3.89 -1.66
CA LEU A 46 -11.83 2.63 -1.91
C LEU A 46 -11.35 2.51 -3.35
N THR A 47 -12.18 2.89 -4.33
CA THR A 47 -11.80 2.87 -5.74
C THR A 47 -10.60 3.78 -6.00
N VAL A 48 -10.62 5.02 -5.51
CA VAL A 48 -9.53 5.98 -5.68
C VAL A 48 -8.24 5.50 -5.03
N LEU A 49 -8.31 5.00 -3.79
CA LEU A 49 -7.14 4.57 -3.03
C LEU A 49 -6.51 3.29 -3.60
N ARG A 50 -7.32 2.37 -4.14
CA ARG A 50 -6.82 1.15 -4.80
C ARG A 50 -6.19 1.46 -6.17
N ALA A 51 -6.64 2.53 -6.83
CA ALA A 51 -6.09 2.98 -8.10
C ALA A 51 -4.72 3.68 -7.98
N ILE A 52 -4.20 3.91 -6.78
CA ILE A 52 -2.84 4.46 -6.59
C ILE A 52 -1.84 3.46 -7.15
N GLU A 53 -1.31 3.66 -8.35
CA GLU A 53 -0.24 2.83 -8.91
C GLU A 53 1.10 3.15 -8.25
N ASP A 54 1.82 2.11 -7.80
CA ASP A 54 3.23 2.27 -7.42
C ASP A 54 4.06 2.19 -8.72
N PRO A 55 4.88 3.20 -9.06
CA PRO A 55 5.79 3.11 -10.20
C PRO A 55 6.73 1.89 -10.12
N ARG A 56 6.94 1.32 -8.92
CA ARG A 56 7.66 0.05 -8.74
C ARG A 56 6.83 -1.18 -9.02
N ASP A 57 5.51 -1.17 -8.86
CA ASP A 57 4.65 -2.27 -9.31
C ASP A 57 4.73 -2.41 -10.83
N ALA A 58 4.80 -1.29 -11.56
CA ALA A 58 5.02 -1.29 -13.01
C ALA A 58 6.42 -1.85 -13.39
N GLN A 59 7.46 -1.50 -12.63
CA GLN A 59 8.82 -2.03 -12.87
C GLN A 59 8.97 -3.49 -12.44
N ALA A 60 8.27 -3.92 -11.38
CA ALA A 60 8.24 -5.31 -10.95
C ALA A 60 7.46 -6.19 -11.94
N ALA A 61 6.32 -5.71 -12.46
CA ALA A 61 5.58 -6.36 -13.53
C ALA A 61 6.45 -6.48 -14.80
N ALA A 62 7.08 -5.40 -15.24
CA ALA A 62 7.98 -5.42 -16.40
C ALA A 62 9.21 -6.32 -16.18
N ARG A 63 9.72 -6.43 -14.96
CA ARG A 63 10.82 -7.35 -14.62
C ARG A 63 10.35 -8.81 -14.57
N ALA A 64 9.12 -9.07 -14.09
CA ALA A 64 8.51 -10.39 -14.09
C ALA A 64 8.19 -10.87 -15.52
N GLU A 65 7.67 -9.99 -16.37
CA GLU A 65 7.46 -10.27 -17.81
C GLU A 65 8.79 -10.58 -18.49
N ARG A 66 9.81 -9.73 -18.30
CA ARG A 66 11.14 -9.96 -18.89
C ARG A 66 11.82 -11.23 -18.36
N ALA A 67 11.57 -11.62 -17.11
CA ALA A 67 12.06 -12.88 -16.53
C ALA A 67 11.29 -14.11 -17.05
N ALA A 68 9.99 -13.98 -17.30
CA ALA A 68 9.15 -15.01 -17.91
C ALA A 68 9.50 -15.21 -19.41
N GLU A 69 9.79 -14.13 -20.13
CA GLU A 69 10.25 -14.18 -21.52
C GLU A 69 11.67 -14.79 -21.64
N ALA A 70 12.55 -14.53 -20.66
CA ALA A 70 13.90 -15.12 -20.62
C ALA A 70 13.92 -16.60 -20.22
N SER A 71 12.85 -17.13 -19.61
CA SER A 71 12.74 -18.54 -19.21
C SER A 71 11.98 -19.41 -20.22
N ALA A 72 11.43 -18.82 -21.28
CA ALA A 72 10.74 -19.53 -22.36
C ALA A 72 11.64 -19.90 -23.56
N GLY A 73 12.95 -19.69 -23.46
CA GLY A 73 13.89 -19.94 -24.56
C GLY A 73 15.29 -20.28 -24.08
N ASP A 74 15.46 -21.40 -23.38
CA ASP A 74 16.63 -22.29 -23.54
C ASP A 74 16.37 -23.59 -22.74
N GLU A 75 16.07 -24.68 -23.45
CA GLU A 75 16.16 -26.04 -22.93
C GLU A 75 17.40 -26.68 -23.58
N GLN A 76 18.54 -26.78 -22.88
CA GLN A 76 19.44 -27.94 -22.89
C GLN A 76 20.73 -27.75 -22.03
N GLU A 77 20.82 -28.58 -20.98
CA GLU A 77 21.98 -29.33 -20.45
C GLU A 77 23.37 -28.67 -20.37
N ASP A 78 23.94 -28.55 -19.15
CA ASP A 78 25.07 -29.39 -18.71
C ASP A 78 25.35 -29.21 -17.20
N GLU A 79 25.54 -30.32 -16.50
CA GLU A 79 25.92 -30.40 -15.09
C GLU A 79 27.44 -30.16 -14.93
N LYS A 80 27.84 -29.31 -13.96
CA LYS A 80 29.09 -29.47 -13.19
C LYS A 80 29.11 -28.60 -11.93
N GLU A 81 28.81 -29.28 -10.82
CA GLU A 81 29.50 -29.29 -9.53
C GLU A 81 30.15 -28.00 -8.98
N GLN A 82 29.55 -27.55 -7.87
CA GLN A 82 30.16 -27.18 -6.58
C GLN A 82 31.33 -26.18 -6.56
N GLU A 83 31.14 -25.06 -5.84
CA GLU A 83 31.84 -24.80 -4.58
C GLU A 83 31.33 -23.50 -3.94
N ASP A 84 31.04 -23.61 -2.63
CA ASP A 84 31.04 -22.56 -1.60
C ASP A 84 30.88 -21.09 -2.02
N GLU A 85 29.67 -20.58 -1.85
CA GLU A 85 29.47 -19.54 -0.83
C GLU A 85 27.98 -19.54 -0.49
N ALA A 86 27.62 -19.94 0.73
CA ALA A 86 26.30 -19.59 1.25
C ALA A 86 26.19 -18.07 1.15
N PRO A 87 25.27 -17.49 0.35
CA PRO A 87 25.01 -16.07 0.48
C PRO A 87 24.35 -15.97 1.84
N GLY A 88 25.14 -15.54 2.82
CA GLY A 88 24.69 -15.28 4.17
C GLY A 88 23.35 -14.57 4.09
N LEU A 89 22.45 -14.93 5.01
CA LEU A 89 21.17 -14.26 5.27
C LEU A 89 21.40 -12.74 5.29
N THR A 90 21.47 -12.14 4.11
CA THR A 90 21.44 -10.72 3.92
C THR A 90 19.96 -10.47 3.97
N LEU A 91 19.48 -10.45 5.22
CA LEU A 91 18.30 -9.72 5.61
C LEU A 91 18.51 -8.31 5.09
N SER A 92 18.17 -8.12 3.81
CA SER A 92 18.23 -6.85 3.12
C SER A 92 17.09 -6.03 3.68
N PHE A 93 17.23 -5.56 4.91
CA PHE A 93 16.40 -4.49 5.48
C PHE A 93 16.93 -3.13 5.01
N GLN A 94 17.45 -3.07 3.78
CA GLN A 94 18.02 -1.86 3.22
C GLN A 94 16.90 -1.05 2.59
N ASP A 95 16.25 -0.25 3.43
CA ASP A 95 15.69 1.07 3.09
C ASP A 95 14.85 1.18 1.79
N GLU A 96 14.17 0.10 1.40
CA GLU A 96 13.24 0.15 0.27
C GLU A 96 12.13 1.15 0.62
N PRO A 97 12.01 2.29 -0.08
CA PRO A 97 11.13 3.37 0.35
C PRO A 97 9.68 2.89 0.26
N VAL A 98 9.06 2.52 1.39
CA VAL A 98 7.68 2.00 1.41
C VAL A 98 6.75 2.96 0.65
N SER A 99 6.04 2.48 -0.37
CA SER A 99 5.24 3.35 -1.23
C SER A 99 4.01 3.89 -0.53
N LEU A 100 3.44 4.93 -1.12
CA LEU A 100 2.15 5.45 -0.69
C LEU A 100 1.07 4.36 -0.73
N ARG A 101 1.06 3.49 -1.75
CA ARG A 101 0.15 2.34 -1.86
C ARG A 101 0.28 1.40 -0.65
N GLN A 102 1.50 0.97 -0.34
CA GLN A 102 1.74 0.08 0.81
C GLN A 102 1.35 0.74 2.14
N ARG A 103 1.56 2.06 2.26
CA ARG A 103 1.15 2.85 3.45
C ARG A 103 -0.35 3.11 3.51
N ALA A 104 -1.07 3.05 2.38
CA ALA A 104 -2.51 3.21 2.30
C ALA A 104 -3.26 1.96 2.77
N ALA A 105 -2.63 0.78 2.76
CA ALA A 105 -3.25 -0.48 3.15
C ALA A 105 -4.02 -0.43 4.50
N PRO A 106 -3.45 0.06 5.62
CA PRO A 106 -4.20 0.16 6.87
C PRO A 106 -5.41 1.10 6.78
N PHE A 107 -5.32 2.18 5.99
CA PHE A 107 -6.43 3.11 5.76
C PHE A 107 -7.53 2.49 4.89
N ILE A 108 -7.16 1.72 3.87
CA ILE A 108 -8.10 0.96 3.03
C ILE A 108 -8.87 -0.04 3.89
N ARG A 109 -8.18 -0.81 4.75
CA ARG A 109 -8.84 -1.77 5.66
C ARG A 109 -9.77 -1.09 6.66
N LEU A 110 -9.39 0.09 7.15
CA LEU A 110 -10.25 0.92 8.00
C LEU A 110 -11.56 1.27 7.26
N ILE A 111 -11.45 1.73 6.01
CA ILE A 111 -12.60 2.11 5.18
C ILE A 111 -13.48 0.88 4.87
N GLU A 112 -12.89 -0.26 4.52
CA GLU A 112 -13.64 -1.51 4.27
C GLU A 112 -14.48 -1.93 5.49
N GLN A 113 -13.88 -1.94 6.68
CA GLN A 113 -14.58 -2.34 7.89
C GLN A 113 -15.64 -1.29 8.29
N ALA A 114 -15.31 -0.01 8.19
CA ALA A 114 -16.25 1.07 8.48
C ALA A 114 -17.45 1.06 7.51
N GLN A 115 -17.21 0.75 6.24
CA GLN A 115 -18.25 0.59 5.22
C GLN A 115 -19.14 -0.63 5.52
N ALA A 116 -18.55 -1.77 5.88
CA ALA A 116 -19.30 -2.99 6.19
C ALA A 116 -20.25 -2.81 7.38
N GLU A 117 -19.86 -1.99 8.36
CA GLU A 117 -20.69 -1.66 9.52
C GLU A 117 -21.53 -0.38 9.36
N GLY A 118 -21.38 0.33 8.23
CA GLY A 118 -22.11 1.58 7.96
C GLY A 118 -21.78 2.71 8.92
N LYS A 119 -20.54 2.76 9.44
CA LYS A 119 -20.10 3.77 10.43
C LYS A 119 -19.15 4.79 9.79
N PRO A 120 -19.27 6.09 10.10
CA PRO A 120 -18.40 7.12 9.52
C PRO A 120 -16.99 7.07 10.11
N ILE A 121 -16.02 7.57 9.34
CA ILE A 121 -14.64 7.80 9.80
C ILE A 121 -14.44 9.30 10.02
N VAL A 122 -13.93 9.71 11.17
CA VAL A 122 -13.68 11.12 11.53
C VAL A 122 -12.20 11.35 11.86
N TRP A 123 -11.72 12.57 11.61
CA TRP A 123 -10.36 13.01 11.99
C TRP A 123 -10.35 14.48 12.40
N GLY A 124 -9.28 14.90 13.09
CA GLY A 124 -9.11 16.28 13.57
C GLY A 124 -9.94 16.62 14.81
N VAL A 125 -10.28 15.61 15.61
CA VAL A 125 -10.97 15.74 16.91
C VAL A 125 -10.01 15.86 18.08
#